data_AF-A0A7C7RS02-F1
#
_entry.id   AF-A0A7C7RS02-F1
#
_cell.length_a   1.000
_cell.length_b   1.000
_cell.length_c   1.000
_cell.angle_alpha   90.00
_cell.angle_beta   90.00
_cell.angle_gamma   90.00
#
_symmetry.space_group_name_H-M   'P 1'
#
loop_
_entity.id
_entity.type
_entity.pdbx_description
1 polymer ?
#
loop_
_entity_poly.entity_id
_entity_poly.type
_entity_poly.pdbx_seq_one_letter_code
_entity_poly.pdbx_strand_id
1 'polypeptide(L)'
;PIWAVGSAWILLAVSAVLLLLAFRPDWGRRAVRWALARVPRVNPDRWAQALDGLFDGLAPLRSGRRGLALLAWSVVAWACVVFFYWTLLRAFLPHPPALAAPFLVCVLGLGMAVPSSPGTVGVFHAVARYALTVPFAVPVDQAVTIAFAAHAFQYLMMCLLGLAGLARESLSLEWLRAQVVHIEGAG
;
A
#
# COMPACT_ATOMS: atom_id res chain seq x y z
N PRO A 1 -7.87 12.90 -22.56
CA PRO A 1 -7.34 14.28 -22.37
C PRO A 1 -5.81 14.29 -22.39
N ILE A 2 -5.17 15.36 -22.87
CA ILE A 2 -3.71 15.40 -23.06
C ILE A 2 -2.96 15.28 -21.72
N TRP A 3 -3.47 15.92 -20.66
CA TRP A 3 -2.91 15.82 -19.30
C TRP A 3 -2.92 14.39 -18.72
N ALA A 4 -3.90 13.56 -19.08
CA ALA A 4 -3.98 12.16 -18.63
C ALA A 4 -2.97 11.24 -19.35
N VAL A 5 -2.54 11.63 -20.55
CA VAL A 5 -1.46 10.94 -21.27
C VAL A 5 -0.11 11.29 -20.64
N GLY A 6 0.09 12.56 -20.28
CA GLY A 6 1.30 13.01 -19.57
C GLY A 6 1.52 12.30 -18.23
N SER A 7 0.49 12.17 -17.39
CA SER A 7 0.61 11.44 -16.11
C SER A 7 0.88 9.95 -16.29
N ALA A 8 0.29 9.30 -17.31
CA ALA A 8 0.59 7.91 -17.64
C ALA A 8 2.07 7.71 -18.04
N TRP A 9 2.63 8.60 -18.87
CA TRP A 9 4.06 8.55 -19.23
C TRP A 9 4.97 8.81 -18.03
N ILE A 10 4.61 9.71 -17.10
CA ILE A 10 5.37 9.93 -15.86
C ILE A 10 5.36 8.67 -14.99
N LEU A 11 4.19 8.03 -14.80
CA LEU A 11 4.09 6.79 -14.03
C LEU A 11 4.87 5.63 -14.67
N LEU A 12 4.83 5.51 -16.00
CA LEU A 12 5.64 4.54 -16.75
C LEU A 12 7.14 4.84 -16.64
N ALA A 13 7.56 6.11 -16.74
CA ALA A 13 8.95 6.50 -16.59
C ALA A 13 9.48 6.26 -15.16
N VAL A 14 8.71 6.60 -14.13
CA VAL A 14 9.06 6.32 -12.72
C VAL A 14 9.14 4.81 -12.50
N SER A 15 8.17 4.03 -12.99
CA SER A 15 8.18 2.56 -12.89
C SER A 15 9.37 1.94 -13.62
N ALA A 16 9.69 2.43 -14.83
CA ALA A 16 10.86 1.98 -15.60
C ALA A 16 12.17 2.35 -14.90
N VAL A 17 12.29 3.54 -14.32
CA VAL A 17 13.46 3.95 -13.52
C VAL A 17 13.60 3.07 -12.27
N LEU A 18 12.51 2.80 -11.53
CA LEU A 18 12.54 1.91 -10.36
C LEU A 18 12.93 0.47 -10.74
N LEU A 19 12.43 -0.05 -11.87
CA LEU A 19 12.84 -1.36 -12.39
C LEU A 19 14.31 -1.37 -12.84
N LEU A 20 14.78 -0.34 -13.56
CA LEU A 20 16.19 -0.21 -13.95
C LEU A 20 17.11 -0.11 -12.73
N LEU A 21 16.72 0.60 -11.68
CA LEU A 21 17.44 0.67 -10.41
C LEU A 21 17.46 -0.69 -9.68
N ALA A 22 16.36 -1.46 -9.73
CA ALA A 22 16.29 -2.82 -9.19
C ALA A 22 17.21 -3.81 -9.94
N PHE A 23 17.26 -3.72 -11.28
CA PHE A 23 18.06 -4.60 -12.14
C PHE A 23 19.53 -4.17 -12.30
N ARG A 24 19.89 -2.91 -11.99
CA ARG A 24 21.27 -2.37 -12.04
C ARG A 24 21.64 -1.61 -10.75
N PRO A 25 21.69 -2.30 -9.59
CA PRO A 25 21.90 -1.67 -8.28
C PRO A 25 23.24 -0.93 -8.17
N ASP A 26 24.32 -1.44 -8.75
CA ASP A 26 25.65 -0.80 -8.66
C ASP A 26 25.77 0.48 -9.49
N TRP A 27 24.94 0.62 -10.53
CA TRP A 27 24.78 1.87 -11.26
C TRP A 27 23.83 2.80 -10.49
N GLY A 28 22.74 2.27 -9.96
CA GLY A 28 21.79 3.00 -9.12
C GLY A 28 22.45 3.65 -7.90
N ARG A 29 23.17 2.90 -7.06
CA ARG A 29 23.91 3.40 -5.90
C ARG A 29 24.93 4.49 -6.28
N ARG A 30 25.61 4.37 -7.43
CA ARG A 30 26.54 5.41 -7.93
C ARG A 30 25.81 6.67 -8.40
N ALA A 31 24.75 6.53 -9.21
CA ALA A 31 23.95 7.65 -9.70
C ALA A 31 23.27 8.40 -8.54
N VAL A 32 22.74 7.67 -7.55
CA VAL A 32 22.19 8.19 -6.29
C VAL A 32 23.26 8.96 -5.51
N ARG A 33 24.43 8.37 -5.24
CA ARG A 33 25.49 9.06 -4.47
C ARG A 33 26.01 10.31 -5.20
N TRP A 34 26.14 10.27 -6.52
CA TRP A 34 26.51 11.43 -7.36
C TRP A 34 25.44 12.53 -7.36
N ALA A 35 24.15 12.17 -7.39
CA ALA A 35 23.05 13.13 -7.30
C ALA A 35 22.93 13.73 -5.89
N LEU A 36 23.07 12.94 -4.83
CA LEU A 36 23.07 13.43 -3.44
C LEU A 36 24.25 14.37 -3.17
N ALA A 37 25.45 14.04 -3.65
CA ALA A 37 26.64 14.89 -3.55
C ALA A 37 26.52 16.23 -4.30
N ARG A 38 25.49 16.41 -5.15
CA ARG A 38 25.17 17.67 -5.84
C ARG A 38 24.20 18.57 -5.07
N VAL A 39 23.65 18.15 -3.93
CA VAL A 39 22.63 18.90 -3.17
C VAL A 39 23.20 19.38 -1.83
N PRO A 40 23.60 20.67 -1.68
CA PRO A 40 24.30 21.18 -0.49
C PRO A 40 23.52 21.16 0.85
N ARG A 41 22.29 20.66 0.87
CA ARG A 41 21.40 20.60 2.04
C ARG A 41 21.05 19.18 2.50
N VAL A 42 21.63 18.16 1.87
CA VAL A 42 21.30 16.75 2.12
C VAL A 42 22.54 16.02 2.62
N ASN A 43 22.45 15.38 3.79
CA ASN A 43 23.52 14.50 4.30
C ASN A 43 23.63 13.26 3.38
N PRO A 44 24.73 13.09 2.61
CA PRO A 44 24.78 12.05 1.58
C PRO A 44 24.74 10.64 2.17
N ASP A 45 25.36 10.42 3.33
CA ASP A 45 25.53 9.10 3.91
C ASP A 45 24.24 8.56 4.56
N ARG A 46 23.46 9.39 5.24
CA ARG A 46 22.12 9.01 5.74
C ARG A 46 21.19 8.58 4.60
N TRP A 47 21.17 9.34 3.51
CA TRP A 47 20.32 9.02 2.36
C TRP A 47 20.88 7.86 1.52
N ALA A 48 22.21 7.70 1.45
CA ALA A 48 22.83 6.52 0.88
C ALA A 48 22.45 5.26 1.67
N GLN A 49 22.51 5.26 3.01
CA GLN A 49 22.10 4.11 3.83
C GLN A 49 20.61 3.76 3.64
N ALA A 50 19.72 4.75 3.63
CA ALA A 50 18.29 4.52 3.40
C ALA A 50 18.02 3.91 2.01
N LEU A 51 18.72 4.37 0.98
CA LEU A 51 18.58 3.85 -0.39
C LEU A 51 19.33 2.52 -0.59
N ASP A 52 20.44 2.30 0.10
CA ASP A 52 21.16 1.02 0.13
C ASP A 52 20.23 -0.09 0.65
N GLY A 53 19.45 0.17 1.71
CA GLY A 53 18.39 -0.74 2.19
C GLY A 53 17.28 -1.00 1.15
N LEU A 54 16.87 0.01 0.38
CA LEU A 54 15.94 -0.17 -0.74
C LEU A 54 16.54 -1.07 -1.83
N PHE A 55 17.79 -0.86 -2.22
CA PHE A 55 18.48 -1.73 -3.19
C PHE A 55 18.54 -3.18 -2.71
N ASP A 56 18.70 -3.41 -1.41
CA ASP A 56 18.81 -4.77 -0.85
C ASP A 56 17.45 -5.44 -0.64
N GLY A 57 16.38 -4.68 -0.37
CA GLY A 57 15.00 -5.16 -0.54
C GLY A 57 14.68 -5.59 -1.97
N LEU A 58 15.30 -4.95 -2.97
CA LEU A 58 15.22 -5.33 -4.39
C LEU A 58 16.16 -6.48 -4.79
N ALA A 59 17.05 -6.95 -3.90
CA ALA A 59 18.02 -8.02 -4.20
C ALA A 59 17.41 -9.36 -4.66
N PRO A 60 16.25 -9.84 -4.15
CA PRO A 60 15.65 -11.08 -4.64
C PRO A 60 15.23 -11.00 -6.11
N LEU A 61 14.73 -9.84 -6.57
CA LEU A 61 14.29 -9.62 -7.96
C LEU A 61 15.42 -9.82 -8.98
N ARG A 62 16.69 -9.60 -8.56
CA ARG A 62 17.89 -9.81 -9.38
C ARG A 62 18.10 -11.28 -9.78
N SER A 63 17.42 -12.23 -9.12
CA SER A 63 17.46 -13.65 -9.48
C SER A 63 16.11 -14.09 -10.05
N GLY A 64 16.08 -14.54 -11.31
CA GLY A 64 14.84 -14.81 -12.04
C GLY A 64 13.85 -15.71 -11.29
N ARG A 65 14.33 -16.74 -10.58
CA ARG A 65 13.48 -17.64 -9.78
C ARG A 65 12.83 -16.95 -8.57
N ARG A 66 13.57 -16.12 -7.81
CA ARG A 66 12.99 -15.41 -6.65
C ARG A 66 12.15 -14.21 -7.11
N GLY A 67 12.54 -13.54 -8.19
CA GLY A 67 11.75 -12.48 -8.82
C GLY A 67 10.40 -12.99 -9.31
N LEU A 68 10.38 -14.11 -10.04
CA LEU A 68 9.14 -14.77 -10.46
C LEU A 68 8.31 -15.25 -9.27
N ALA A 69 8.94 -15.78 -8.22
CA ALA A 69 8.22 -16.17 -7.00
C ALA A 69 7.60 -14.97 -6.27
N LEU A 70 8.29 -13.81 -6.19
CA LEU A 70 7.73 -12.58 -5.63
C LEU A 70 6.57 -12.04 -6.47
N LEU A 71 6.69 -12.05 -7.80
CA LEU A 71 5.59 -11.66 -8.70
C LEU A 71 4.38 -12.59 -8.54
N ALA A 72 4.60 -13.91 -8.47
CA ALA A 72 3.55 -14.88 -8.22
C ALA A 72 2.87 -14.66 -6.85
N TRP A 73 3.64 -14.47 -5.78
CA TRP A 73 3.09 -14.15 -4.46
C TRP A 73 2.34 -12.82 -4.42
N SER A 74 2.79 -11.81 -5.17
CA SER A 74 2.07 -10.54 -5.31
C SER A 74 0.73 -10.74 -6.03
N VAL A 75 0.70 -11.50 -7.14
CA VAL A 75 -0.55 -11.85 -7.84
C VAL A 75 -1.49 -12.64 -6.93
N VAL A 76 -0.99 -13.61 -6.15
CA VAL A 76 -1.78 -14.35 -5.15
C VAL A 76 -2.35 -13.40 -4.09
N ALA A 77 -1.55 -12.49 -3.53
CA ALA A 77 -2.02 -11.53 -2.54
C ALA A 77 -3.12 -10.61 -3.10
N TRP A 78 -2.93 -10.05 -4.30
CA TRP A 78 -3.96 -9.23 -4.96
C TRP A 78 -5.22 -10.05 -5.31
N ALA A 79 -5.07 -11.31 -5.73
CA ALA A 79 -6.20 -12.21 -5.96
C ALA A 79 -7.00 -12.48 -4.67
N CYS A 80 -6.33 -12.66 -3.52
CA CYS A 80 -6.98 -12.77 -2.21
C CYS A 80 -7.73 -11.48 -1.83
N VAL A 81 -7.18 -10.30 -2.10
CA VAL A 81 -7.86 -9.01 -1.86
C VAL A 81 -9.09 -8.86 -2.76
N VAL A 82 -8.99 -9.16 -4.05
CA VAL A 82 -10.14 -9.13 -4.98
C VAL A 82 -11.20 -10.18 -4.58
N PHE A 83 -10.78 -11.37 -4.12
CA PHE A 83 -11.68 -12.40 -3.62
C PHE A 83 -12.42 -11.95 -2.35
N PHE A 84 -11.75 -11.30 -1.40
CA PHE A 84 -12.38 -10.70 -0.23
C PHE A 84 -13.43 -9.65 -0.60
N TYR A 85 -13.13 -8.72 -1.51
CA TYR A 85 -14.15 -7.76 -1.95
C TYR A 85 -15.26 -8.43 -2.77
N TRP A 86 -14.99 -9.52 -3.48
CA TRP A 86 -16.00 -10.31 -4.21
C TRP A 86 -16.94 -11.07 -3.26
N THR A 87 -16.44 -11.68 -2.17
CA THR A 87 -17.30 -12.31 -1.15
C THR A 87 -18.08 -11.27 -0.36
N LEU A 88 -17.46 -10.16 0.02
CA LEU A 88 -18.14 -9.06 0.72
C LEU A 88 -19.28 -8.47 -0.13
N LEU A 89 -19.03 -8.18 -1.41
CA LEU A 89 -20.09 -7.70 -2.32
C LEU A 89 -21.20 -8.74 -2.50
N ARG A 90 -20.90 -10.05 -2.43
CA ARG A 90 -21.89 -11.15 -2.44
C ARG A 90 -22.62 -11.36 -1.10
N ALA A 91 -22.25 -10.66 -0.04
CA ALA A 91 -23.00 -10.64 1.22
C ALA A 91 -24.02 -9.48 1.29
N PHE A 92 -23.79 -8.39 0.55
CA PHE A 92 -24.64 -7.19 0.58
C PHE A 92 -25.45 -6.95 -0.70
N LEU A 93 -25.01 -7.46 -1.85
CA LEU A 93 -25.68 -7.30 -3.14
C LEU A 93 -26.14 -8.68 -3.66
N PRO A 94 -27.40 -8.86 -4.08
CA PRO A 94 -27.87 -10.14 -4.64
C PRO A 94 -27.18 -10.52 -5.96
N HIS A 95 -26.90 -9.53 -6.81
CA HIS A 95 -26.29 -9.70 -8.13
C HIS A 95 -25.18 -8.66 -8.36
N PRO A 96 -24.03 -8.75 -7.67
CA PRO A 96 -22.96 -7.77 -7.81
C PRO A 96 -22.28 -7.90 -9.19
N PRO A 97 -22.05 -6.79 -9.93
CA PRO A 97 -21.36 -6.83 -11.20
C PRO A 97 -19.96 -7.47 -11.08
N ALA A 98 -19.61 -8.35 -12.02
CA ALA A 98 -18.38 -9.14 -11.93
C ALA A 98 -17.09 -8.30 -11.80
N LEU A 99 -17.08 -7.09 -12.40
CA LEU A 99 -15.96 -6.15 -12.34
C LEU A 99 -15.97 -5.24 -11.10
N ALA A 100 -17.02 -5.25 -10.27
CA ALA A 100 -17.14 -4.34 -9.12
C ALA A 100 -16.04 -4.57 -8.07
N ALA A 101 -15.71 -5.83 -7.76
CA ALA A 101 -14.63 -6.17 -6.82
C ALA A 101 -13.23 -5.71 -7.31
N PRO A 102 -12.74 -6.11 -8.50
CA PRO A 102 -11.42 -5.66 -8.96
C PRO A 102 -11.36 -4.14 -9.21
N PHE A 103 -12.44 -3.51 -9.70
CA PHE A 103 -12.48 -2.06 -9.87
C PHE A 103 -12.39 -1.32 -8.53
N LEU A 104 -13.17 -1.76 -7.53
CA LEU A 104 -13.11 -1.21 -6.17
C LEU A 104 -11.71 -1.34 -5.56
N VAL A 105 -11.03 -2.47 -5.76
CA VAL A 105 -9.64 -2.68 -5.32
C VAL A 105 -8.67 -1.72 -6.00
N CYS A 106 -8.76 -1.53 -7.31
CA CYS A 106 -7.92 -0.56 -8.03
C CYS A 106 -8.18 0.89 -7.57
N VAL A 107 -9.44 1.28 -7.42
CA VAL A 107 -9.80 2.66 -7.04
C VAL A 107 -9.48 2.95 -5.57
N LEU A 108 -9.62 1.99 -4.66
CA LEU A 108 -9.10 2.11 -3.30
C LEU A 108 -7.57 2.18 -3.28
N GLY A 109 -6.87 1.31 -4.02
CA GLY A 109 -5.40 1.32 -4.09
C GLY A 109 -4.81 2.67 -4.55
N LEU A 110 -5.53 3.40 -5.40
CA LEU A 110 -5.18 4.76 -5.83
C LEU A 110 -5.67 5.84 -4.85
N GLY A 111 -6.92 5.77 -4.39
CA GLY A 111 -7.53 6.79 -3.52
C GLY A 111 -6.90 6.85 -2.13
N MET A 112 -6.36 5.74 -1.64
CA MET A 112 -5.66 5.67 -0.34
C MET A 112 -4.25 6.28 -0.35
N ALA A 113 -3.75 6.71 -1.52
CA ALA A 113 -2.52 7.52 -1.61
C ALA A 113 -2.75 9.00 -1.21
N VAL A 114 -4.01 9.43 -1.03
CA VAL A 114 -4.35 10.78 -0.56
C VAL A 114 -4.11 10.87 0.96
N PRO A 115 -3.34 11.88 1.45
CA PRO A 115 -3.19 12.12 2.87
C PRO A 115 -4.54 12.28 3.56
N SER A 116 -4.76 11.55 4.64
CA SER A 116 -6.06 11.41 5.30
C SER A 116 -5.94 11.46 6.83
N SER A 117 -7.08 11.55 7.51
CA SER A 117 -7.16 11.55 8.97
C SER A 117 -6.59 10.25 9.58
N PRO A 118 -6.22 10.24 10.87
CA PRO A 118 -5.79 9.02 11.56
C PRO A 118 -6.76 7.87 11.32
N GLY A 119 -6.23 6.75 10.82
CA GLY A 119 -7.01 5.56 10.47
C GLY A 119 -7.80 5.63 9.15
N THR A 120 -7.57 6.63 8.29
CA THR A 120 -8.11 6.73 6.91
C THR A 120 -9.65 6.79 6.80
N VAL A 121 -10.33 7.00 7.94
CA VAL A 121 -11.78 7.19 8.04
C VAL A 121 -12.20 8.40 7.21
N GLY A 122 -13.45 8.41 6.72
CA GLY A 122 -13.89 9.37 5.70
C GLY A 122 -13.37 9.03 4.30
N VAL A 123 -12.06 9.13 4.04
CA VAL A 123 -11.47 8.96 2.70
C VAL A 123 -11.74 7.57 2.12
N PHE A 124 -11.46 6.49 2.87
CA PHE A 124 -11.79 5.12 2.45
C PHE A 124 -13.27 4.98 2.06
N HIS A 125 -14.17 5.53 2.89
CA HIS A 125 -15.62 5.41 2.70
C HIS A 125 -16.13 6.21 1.50
N ALA A 126 -15.58 7.41 1.26
CA ALA A 126 -15.90 8.22 0.09
C ALA A 126 -15.43 7.55 -1.21
N VAL A 127 -14.19 7.04 -1.22
CA VAL A 127 -13.61 6.34 -2.37
C VAL A 127 -14.40 5.05 -2.67
N ALA A 128 -14.68 4.23 -1.66
CA ALA A 128 -15.46 3.00 -1.81
C ALA A 128 -16.91 3.28 -2.28
N ARG A 129 -17.57 4.31 -1.71
CA ARG A 129 -18.89 4.77 -2.16
C ARG A 129 -18.87 5.10 -3.65
N TYR A 130 -18.03 6.04 -4.08
CA TYR A 130 -18.03 6.48 -5.47
C TYR A 130 -17.58 5.38 -6.45
N ALA A 131 -16.67 4.49 -6.06
CA ALA A 131 -16.26 3.33 -6.85
C ALA A 131 -17.40 2.32 -7.12
N LEU A 132 -18.42 2.27 -6.26
CA LEU A 132 -19.61 1.43 -6.43
C LEU A 132 -20.79 2.19 -7.04
N THR A 133 -21.04 3.44 -6.63
CA THR A 133 -22.22 4.20 -7.09
C THR A 133 -22.08 4.71 -8.52
N VAL A 134 -20.88 5.17 -8.93
CA VAL A 134 -20.71 5.88 -10.21
C VAL A 134 -20.65 4.94 -11.42
N PRO A 135 -19.79 3.90 -11.47
CA PRO A 135 -19.69 3.02 -12.64
C PRO A 135 -20.66 1.83 -12.63
N PHE A 136 -21.22 1.46 -11.46
CA PHE A 136 -22.05 0.27 -11.29
C PHE A 136 -23.48 0.55 -10.78
N ALA A 137 -23.84 1.82 -10.59
CA ALA A 137 -25.16 2.25 -10.11
C ALA A 137 -25.63 1.58 -8.80
N VAL A 138 -24.70 1.11 -7.96
CA VAL A 138 -25.03 0.53 -6.64
C VAL A 138 -25.71 1.60 -5.78
N PRO A 139 -26.84 1.29 -5.10
CA PRO A 139 -27.51 2.24 -4.21
C PRO A 139 -26.57 2.81 -3.14
N VAL A 140 -26.73 4.11 -2.83
CA VAL A 140 -25.78 4.85 -1.99
C VAL A 140 -25.72 4.31 -0.56
N ASP A 141 -26.87 3.94 -0.01
CA ASP A 141 -27.04 3.25 1.27
C ASP A 141 -26.28 1.91 1.31
N GLN A 142 -26.42 1.09 0.26
CA GLN A 142 -25.72 -0.19 0.15
C GLN A 142 -24.22 0.01 -0.01
N ALA A 143 -23.79 0.92 -0.89
CA ALA A 143 -22.37 1.24 -1.12
C ALA A 143 -21.67 1.78 0.14
N VAL A 144 -22.36 2.61 0.93
CA VAL A 144 -21.86 3.10 2.24
C VAL A 144 -21.82 1.97 3.26
N THR A 145 -22.84 1.11 3.34
CA THR A 145 -22.87 -0.06 4.23
C THR A 145 -21.73 -1.02 3.94
N ILE A 146 -21.50 -1.34 2.66
CA ILE A 146 -20.36 -2.15 2.19
C ILE A 146 -19.02 -1.52 2.59
N ALA A 147 -18.88 -0.19 2.45
CA ALA A 147 -17.65 0.50 2.82
C ALA A 147 -17.37 0.41 4.33
N PHE A 148 -18.38 0.64 5.19
CA PHE A 148 -18.22 0.48 6.64
C PHE A 148 -17.93 -0.98 7.01
N ALA A 149 -18.61 -1.96 6.41
CA ALA A 149 -18.37 -3.38 6.66
C ALA A 149 -16.94 -3.81 6.25
N ALA A 150 -16.47 -3.39 5.08
CA ALA A 150 -15.10 -3.64 4.62
C ALA A 150 -14.06 -3.08 5.61
N HIS A 151 -14.24 -1.81 6.01
CA HIS A 151 -13.26 -1.11 6.82
C HIS A 151 -13.24 -1.63 8.25
N ALA A 152 -14.41 -1.89 8.85
CA ALA A 152 -14.53 -2.47 10.18
C ALA A 152 -13.96 -3.90 10.23
N PHE A 153 -14.19 -4.72 9.20
CA PHE A 153 -13.58 -6.04 9.10
C PHE A 153 -12.05 -5.96 8.99
N GLN A 154 -11.52 -5.09 8.13
CA GLN A 154 -10.08 -4.88 8.00
C GLN A 154 -9.44 -4.45 9.33
N TYR A 155 -10.08 -3.51 10.05
CA TYR A 155 -9.64 -3.08 11.37
C TYR A 155 -9.67 -4.22 12.39
N LEU A 156 -10.78 -4.95 12.49
CA LEU A 156 -10.93 -6.04 13.44
C LEU A 156 -9.88 -7.14 13.20
N MET A 157 -9.67 -7.56 11.96
CA MET A 157 -8.66 -8.57 11.63
C MET A 157 -7.24 -8.08 11.93
N MET A 158 -6.91 -6.83 11.61
CA MET A 158 -5.58 -6.27 11.87
C MET A 158 -5.31 -6.11 13.37
N CYS A 159 -6.29 -5.66 14.16
CA CYS A 159 -6.19 -5.59 15.61
C CYS A 159 -6.07 -6.99 16.25
N LEU A 160 -6.85 -7.97 15.81
CA LEU A 160 -6.76 -9.35 16.32
C LEU A 160 -5.40 -10.00 16.00
N LEU A 161 -4.86 -9.80 14.79
CA LEU A 161 -3.53 -10.27 14.43
C LEU A 161 -2.42 -9.58 15.24
N GLY A 162 -2.53 -8.26 15.47
CA GLY A 162 -1.60 -7.51 16.32
C GLY A 162 -1.61 -7.99 17.78
N LEU A 163 -2.80 -8.18 18.36
CA LEU A 163 -2.97 -8.72 19.72
C LEU A 163 -2.45 -10.16 19.83
N ALA A 164 -2.68 -10.99 18.81
CA ALA A 164 -2.12 -12.35 18.75
C ALA A 164 -0.59 -12.37 18.61
N GLY A 165 0.01 -11.36 17.95
CA GLY A 165 1.46 -11.16 17.92
C GLY A 165 2.01 -10.80 19.30
N LEU A 166 1.47 -9.75 19.93
CA LEU A 166 1.84 -9.29 21.27
C LEU A 166 1.77 -10.41 22.31
N ALA A 167 0.68 -11.19 22.30
CA ALA A 167 0.49 -12.32 23.21
C ALA A 167 1.49 -13.47 22.99
N ARG A 168 2.01 -13.64 21.76
CA ARG A 168 3.00 -14.68 21.41
C ARG A 168 4.44 -14.27 21.65
N GLU A 169 4.74 -12.97 21.63
CA GLU A 169 6.07 -12.42 21.89
C GLU A 169 6.24 -11.96 23.36
N SER A 170 5.22 -12.17 24.20
CA SER A 170 5.17 -11.76 25.61
C SER A 170 5.40 -10.27 25.89
N LEU A 171 5.27 -9.42 24.87
CA LEU A 171 5.46 -7.98 24.99
C LEU A 171 4.26 -7.39 25.71
N SER A 172 4.44 -6.98 26.97
CA SER A 172 3.35 -6.32 27.70
C SER A 172 3.05 -4.94 27.10
N LEU A 173 1.78 -4.57 27.09
CA LEU A 173 1.35 -3.23 26.67
C LEU A 173 1.97 -2.13 27.55
N GLU A 174 2.31 -2.46 28.80
CA GLU A 174 3.01 -1.57 29.73
C GLU A 174 4.47 -1.33 29.33
N TRP A 175 5.19 -2.35 28.87
CA TRP A 175 6.57 -2.21 28.37
C TRP A 175 6.62 -1.35 27.11
N LEU A 176 5.69 -1.57 26.17
CA LEU A 176 5.53 -0.72 24.98
C LEU A 176 5.19 0.74 25.36
N ARG A 177 4.26 0.94 26.31
CA ARG A 177 3.89 2.27 26.80
C ARG A 177 5.07 2.97 27.49
N ALA A 178 5.88 2.25 28.25
CA ALA A 178 7.08 2.78 28.89
C ALA A 178 8.13 3.22 27.87
N GLN A 179 8.34 2.46 26.79
CA GLN A 179 9.25 2.88 25.70
C GLN A 179 8.76 4.14 24.98
N VAL A 180 7.46 4.25 24.66
CA VAL A 180 6.92 5.44 23.99
C VAL A 180 7.12 6.70 24.84
N VAL A 181 6.79 6.66 26.12
CA VAL A 181 6.99 7.79 27.06
C VAL A 181 8.47 8.16 27.20
N HIS A 182 9.38 7.18 27.18
CA HIS A 182 10.83 7.45 27.23
C HIS A 182 11.36 8.10 25.93
N ILE A 183 10.71 7.87 24.78
CA ILE A 183 11.06 8.53 23.52
C ILE A 183 10.50 9.96 23.49
N GLU A 184 9.25 10.16 23.91
CA GLU A 184 8.60 11.47 23.98
C GLU A 184 9.26 12.41 25.02
N GLY A 185 9.79 11.87 26.12
CA GLY A 185 10.52 12.61 27.15
C GLY A 185 12.00 12.88 26.83
N ALA A 186 12.49 12.53 25.62
CA ALA A 186 13.89 12.65 25.22
C ALA A 186 14.11 13.49 23.95
N GLY A 187 13.10 14.24 23.51
CA GLY A 187 13.13 15.17 22.36
C GLY A 187 12.89 16.61 22.76
#